data_AF-A0A415YI54-F1
#
_entry.id   AF-A0A415YI54-F1
#
_cell.length_a   1.000
_cell.length_b   1.000
_cell.length_c   1.000
_cell.angle_alpha   90.00
_cell.angle_beta   90.00
_cell.angle_gamma   90.00
#
_symmetry.space_group_name_H-M   'P 1'
#
loop_
_entity.id
_entity.type
_entity.pdbx_description
1 polymer ?
#
loop_
_entity_poly.entity_id
_entity_poly.type
_entity_poly.pdbx_seq_one_letter_code
_entity_poly.pdbx_strand_id
1 'polypeptide(L)' 'MQIIKTSVIENIKHNFEELFPAEKKTAQYILDHLEEVTLLNISQLAKKAHASEASIVRMAKHLGYNGFFQMRLLLSNDVA' A
#
# COMPACT_ATOMS: atom_id res chain seq x y z
N MET A 1 6.95 16.17 -7.45
CA MET A 1 5.81 15.68 -6.64
C MET A 1 4.69 15.35 -7.61
N GLN A 2 4.54 14.08 -8.01
CA GLN A 2 3.38 13.70 -8.82
C GLN A 2 2.14 13.74 -7.92
N ILE A 3 1.16 14.53 -8.31
CA ILE A 3 -0.17 14.49 -7.69
C ILE A 3 -0.79 13.18 -8.19
N ILE A 4 -0.97 12.22 -7.29
CA ILE A 4 -1.71 11.00 -7.59
C ILE A 4 -3.16 11.45 -7.81
N LYS A 5 -3.58 11.55 -9.08
CA LYS A 5 -4.95 11.93 -9.49
C LYS A 5 -5.95 10.77 -9.35
N THR A 6 -5.47 9.58 -9.01
CA THR A 6 -6.21 8.32 -9.00
C THR A 6 -6.29 7.78 -7.56
N SER A 7 -7.27 6.94 -7.23
CA SER A 7 -7.36 6.26 -5.94
C SER A 7 -6.11 5.41 -5.66
N VAL A 8 -5.84 5.14 -4.38
CA VAL A 8 -4.77 4.22 -3.96
C VAL A 8 -4.96 2.85 -4.58
N ILE A 9 -6.20 2.35 -4.62
CA ILE A 9 -6.55 1.05 -5.20
C ILE A 9 -6.11 0.97 -6.67
N GLU A 10 -6.50 1.96 -7.48
CA GLU A 10 -6.16 1.97 -8.91
C GLU A 10 -4.66 2.23 -9.14
N ASN A 11 -4.02 3.04 -8.31
CA ASN A 11 -2.58 3.25 -8.37
C ASN A 11 -1.82 1.94 -8.08
N ILE A 12 -2.25 1.15 -7.09
CA ILE A 12 -1.66 -0.17 -6.81
C ILE A 12 -1.85 -1.09 -8.02
N LYS A 13 -3.05 -1.20 -8.57
CA LYS A 13 -3.33 -2.07 -9.73
C LYS A 13 -2.51 -1.69 -10.96
N HIS A 14 -2.42 -0.39 -11.26
CA HIS A 14 -1.71 0.11 -12.43
C HIS A 14 -0.21 -0.20 -12.39
N ASN A 15 0.41 -0.04 -11.22
CA ASN A 15 1.85 -0.25 -11.05
C ASN A 15 2.19 -1.66 -10.55
N PHE A 16 1.21 -2.54 -10.37
CA PHE A 16 1.39 -3.82 -9.67
C PHE A 16 2.51 -4.64 -10.29
N GLU A 17 2.59 -4.69 -11.62
CA GLU A 17 3.59 -5.50 -12.32
C GLU A 17 5.02 -4.95 -12.20
N GLU A 18 5.17 -3.65 -11.96
CA GLU A 18 6.46 -2.96 -11.81
C GLU A 18 7.02 -3.06 -10.39
N LEU A 19 6.20 -3.48 -9.41
CA LEU A 19 6.63 -3.68 -8.03
C LEU A 19 7.63 -4.84 -7.91
N PHE A 20 8.58 -4.70 -6.98
CA PHE A 20 9.49 -5.80 -6.65
C PHE A 20 8.73 -6.97 -6.02
N PRO A 21 9.24 -8.22 -6.10
CA PRO A 21 8.55 -9.39 -5.54
C PRO A 21 8.20 -9.27 -4.04
N ALA A 22 9.05 -8.59 -3.26
CA ALA A 22 8.80 -8.34 -1.84
C ALA A 22 7.68 -7.30 -1.59
N GLU A 23 7.50 -6.37 -2.53
CA GLU A 23 6.47 -5.32 -2.49
C GLU A 23 5.13 -5.86 -2.98
N LYS A 24 5.12 -6.70 -4.03
CA LYS A 24 3.92 -7.37 -4.55
C LYS A 24 3.13 -8.11 -3.46
N LYS A 25 3.80 -8.74 -2.49
CA LYS A 25 3.12 -9.38 -1.34
C LYS A 25 2.27 -8.41 -0.52
N THR A 26 2.81 -7.22 -0.26
CA THR A 26 2.10 -6.17 0.49
C THR A 26 0.98 -5.59 -0.36
N ALA A 27 1.25 -5.27 -1.63
CA ALA A 27 0.26 -4.75 -2.56
C ALA A 27 -0.93 -5.71 -2.74
N GLN A 28 -0.66 -7.01 -2.88
CA GLN A 28 -1.68 -8.03 -3.00
C GLN A 28 -2.54 -8.11 -1.74
N TYR A 29 -1.91 -8.18 -0.55
CA TYR A 29 -2.66 -8.19 0.71
C TYR A 29 -3.56 -6.96 0.85
N ILE A 30 -3.08 -5.78 0.42
CA ILE A 30 -3.88 -4.56 0.47
C ILE A 30 -5.11 -4.67 -0.42
N LEU A 31 -4.95 -5.12 -1.67
CA LEU A 31 -6.05 -5.27 -2.62
C LEU A 31 -7.08 -6.32 -2.15
N ASP A 32 -6.64 -7.36 -1.45
CA ASP A 32 -7.50 -8.43 -0.95
C ASP A 32 -8.22 -8.07 0.36
N HIS A 33 -7.69 -7.09 1.14
CA HIS A 33 -8.14 -6.76 2.50
C HIS A 33 -8.26 -5.25 2.76
N LEU A 34 -8.88 -4.51 1.84
CA LEU A 34 -8.93 -3.04 1.82
C LEU A 34 -9.40 -2.43 3.15
N GLU A 35 -10.57 -2.83 3.64
CA GLU A 35 -11.15 -2.30 4.88
C GLU A 35 -10.28 -2.60 6.09
N GLU A 36 -9.77 -3.84 6.18
CA GLU A 36 -8.92 -4.25 7.30
C GLU A 36 -7.65 -3.40 7.37
N VAL A 37 -6.98 -3.20 6.23
CA VAL A 37 -5.69 -2.47 6.14
C VAL A 37 -5.82 -1.05 6.66
N THR A 38 -6.98 -0.42 6.51
CA THR A 38 -7.21 0.95 7.01
C THR A 38 -7.11 1.04 8.54
N LEU A 39 -7.30 -0.09 9.23
CA LEU A 39 -7.24 -0.21 10.69
C LEU A 39 -5.86 -0.71 11.19
N LEU A 40 -5.01 -1.22 10.31
CA LEU A 40 -3.72 -1.81 10.69
C LEU A 40 -2.61 -0.76 10.79
N ASN A 41 -1.77 -0.85 11.82
CA ASN A 41 -0.46 -0.20 11.81
C ASN A 41 0.55 -0.97 10.93
N ILE A 42 1.71 -0.37 10.69
CA ILE A 42 2.71 -0.96 9.78
C ILE A 42 3.23 -2.33 10.25
N SER A 43 3.43 -2.51 11.55
CA SER A 43 3.90 -3.78 12.12
C SER A 43 2.86 -4.90 11.98
N GLN A 44 1.58 -4.56 12.14
CA GLN A 44 0.47 -5.50 11.96
C GLN A 44 0.32 -5.89 10.49
N LEU A 45 0.41 -4.92 9.57
CA LEU A 45 0.40 -5.19 8.13
C LEU A 45 1.59 -6.05 7.71
N ALA A 46 2.80 -5.76 8.23
CA ALA A 46 4.00 -6.56 7.97
C ALA A 46 3.79 -8.03 8.35
N LYS A 47 3.23 -8.28 9.54
CA LYS A 47 2.91 -9.63 10.00
C LYS A 47 1.90 -10.34 9.09
N LYS A 48 0.84 -9.64 8.69
CA LYS A 48 -0.27 -10.21 7.90
C LYS A 48 0.08 -10.43 6.42
N ALA A 49 0.82 -9.49 5.83
CA ALA A 49 1.29 -9.58 4.45
C ALA A 49 2.57 -10.44 4.29
N HIS A 50 3.07 -11.04 5.37
CA HIS A 50 4.34 -11.77 5.40
C HIS A 50 5.50 -10.97 4.76
N ALA A 51 5.58 -9.69 5.13
CA ALA A 51 6.54 -8.72 4.64
C ALA A 51 7.28 -8.05 5.80
N SER A 52 8.37 -7.33 5.49
CA SER A 52 9.01 -6.46 6.47
C SER A 52 8.44 -5.04 6.41
N GLU A 53 8.42 -4.33 7.54
CA GLU A 53 8.00 -2.92 7.58
C GLU A 53 8.78 -2.06 6.58
N ALA A 54 10.09 -2.31 6.43
CA ALA A 54 10.92 -1.64 5.43
C ALA A 54 10.44 -1.87 3.99
N SER A 55 9.95 -3.08 3.66
CA SER A 55 9.40 -3.37 2.34
C SER A 55 8.06 -2.67 2.10
N ILE A 56 7.23 -2.52 3.14
CA ILE A 56 5.98 -1.76 3.06
C ILE A 56 6.27 -0.27 2.82
N VAL A 57 7.23 0.31 3.54
CA VAL A 57 7.64 1.71 3.32
C VAL A 57 8.20 1.90 1.91
N ARG A 58 9.02 0.96 1.42
CA ARG A 58 9.56 1.00 0.05
C ARG A 58 8.46 0.92 -0.99
N MET A 59 7.52 -0.02 -0.87
CA MET A 59 6.36 -0.12 -1.75
C MET A 59 5.58 1.18 -1.79
N ALA A 60 5.25 1.76 -0.62
CA ALA A 60 4.52 3.04 -0.58
C ALA A 60 5.29 4.17 -1.28
N LYS A 61 6.62 4.24 -1.10
CA LYS A 61 7.46 5.22 -1.81
C LYS A 61 7.57 4.96 -3.31
N HIS A 62 7.65 3.70 -3.71
CA HIS A 62 7.66 3.27 -5.11
C HIS A 62 6.37 3.73 -5.81
N LEU A 63 5.22 3.56 -5.15
CA LEU A 63 3.90 4.01 -5.63
C LEU A 63 3.68 5.53 -5.55
N GLY A 64 4.70 6.31 -5.15
CA GLY A 64 4.64 7.77 -5.13
C GLY A 64 4.13 8.41 -3.83
N TYR A 65 3.97 7.64 -2.76
CA TYR A 65 3.60 8.15 -1.43
C TYR A 65 4.85 8.48 -0.58
N ASN A 66 4.72 9.41 0.36
CA ASN A 66 5.78 9.74 1.33
C ASN A 66 6.11 8.58 2.29
N GLY A 67 5.20 7.62 2.41
CA GLY A 67 5.35 6.40 3.22
C GLY A 67 4.00 5.75 3.49
N PHE A 68 4.02 4.68 4.29
CA PHE A 68 2.83 3.87 4.59
C PHE A 68 1.68 4.69 5.19
N PHE A 69 1.97 5.60 6.13
CA PHE A 69 0.92 6.36 6.81
C PHE A 69 0.11 7.23 5.84
N GLN A 70 0.78 7.93 4.91
CA GLN A 70 0.08 8.74 3.90
C GLN A 70 -0.75 7.85 2.97
N MET A 71 -0.17 6.74 2.50
CA MET A 71 -0.88 5.80 1.63
C MET A 71 -2.14 5.24 2.32
N ARG A 72 -2.04 4.82 3.59
CA ARG A 72 -3.19 4.29 4.36
C ARG A 72 -4.27 5.35 4.58
N LEU A 73 -3.88 6.60 4.88
CA LEU A 73 -4.84 7.70 5.03
C LEU A 73 -5.63 7.93 3.73
N LEU A 74 -4.96 7.90 2.58
CA LEU A 74 -5.63 8.03 1.29
C LEU A 74 -6.49 6.80 0.97
N LEU A 75 -6.03 5.60 1.31
CA LEU A 75 -6.80 4.36 1.18
C LEU A 75 -8.09 4.40 1.99
N SER A 76 -8.08 4.99 3.19
CA SER A 76 -9.28 5.19 3.99
C SER A 76 -10.34 6.05 3.30
N ASN A 77 -9.95 6.98 2.43
CA ASN A 77 -10.90 7.77 1.63
C ASN A 77 -11.42 7.00 0.41
N ASP A 78 -10.71 5.98 -0.06
CA ASP A 78 -11.15 5.16 -1.20
C ASP A 78 -12.24 4.14 -0.80
N VAL A 79 -12.29 3.75 0.47
CA VAL A 79 -13.23 2.75 1.00
C VAL A 79 -14.43 3.36 1.74
N ALA A 80 -14.44 4.67 1.93
CA ALA A 80 -15.52 5.42 2.58
C ALA A 80 -16.61 5.83 1.58
#